data_AF-A0A1Q6ILZ1-F1
#
_entry.id   AF-A0A1Q6ILZ1-F1
#
_cell.length_a   1.000
_cell.length_b   1.000
_cell.length_c   1.000
_cell.angle_alpha   90.00
_cell.angle_beta   90.00
_cell.angle_gamma   90.00
#
_symmetry.space_group_name_H-M   'P 1'
#
loop_
_entity.id
_entity.type
_entity.pdbx_description
1 polymer ?
#
loop_
_entity_poly.entity_id
_entity_poly.type
_entity_poly.pdbx_seq_one_letter_code
_entity_poly.pdbx_strand_id
1 'polypeptide(L)' 'MFIRLWHIYYDGFSHLPKWGKILIAIVVAKLLVLFVVFKFLLMPNYLNTTYTTEQEKSNHVLNELITKP' A
#
# COMPACT_ATOMS: atom_id res chain seq x y z
N MET A 1 9.80 27.95 7.37
CA MET A 1 10.59 26.90 8.07
C MET A 1 10.64 25.59 7.27
N PHE A 2 9.51 25.05 6.83
CA PHE A 2 9.41 23.78 6.08
C PHE A 2 10.25 23.71 4.79
N ILE A 3 10.35 24.81 4.03
CA ILE A 3 11.14 24.87 2.78
C ILE A 3 12.64 24.60 3.02
N ARG A 4 13.17 25.04 4.17
CA ARG A 4 14.58 24.84 4.54
C ARG A 4 14.87 23.39 4.90
N LEU A 5 13.94 22.75 5.63
CA LEU A 5 14.01 21.32 5.93
C LEU A 5 13.93 20.46 4.66
N TRP A 6 13.05 20.83 3.73
CA TRP A 6 12.92 20.15 2.44
C TRP A 6 14.21 20.24 1.63
N HIS A 7 14.83 21.42 1.58
CA HIS A 7 16.09 21.63 0.87
C HIS A 7 17.19 20.72 1.43
N ILE A 8 17.36 20.63 2.75
CA ILE A 8 18.39 19.79 3.38
C ILE A 8 18.17 18.30 3.04
N TYR A 9 16.93 17.83 3.04
CA TYR A 9 16.60 16.45 2.66
C TYR A 9 16.88 16.17 1.18
N TYR A 10 16.48 17.09 0.31
CA TYR A 10 16.70 16.97 -1.12
C TYR A 10 18.20 17.03 -1.48
N ASP A 11 18.94 17.94 -0.85
CA ASP A 11 20.39 18.07 -1.02
C ASP A 11 21.11 16.80 -0.57
N GLY A 12 20.79 16.28 0.62
CA GLY A 12 21.40 15.06 1.13
C GLY A 12 21.17 13.86 0.21
N PHE A 13 19.97 13.77 -0.39
CA PHE A 13 19.63 12.71 -1.34
C PHE A 13 20.32 12.88 -2.69
N SER A 14 20.47 14.12 -3.17
CA SER A 14 21.15 14.44 -4.43
C SER A 14 22.65 14.16 -4.37
N HIS A 15 23.28 14.40 -3.21
CA HIS A 15 24.71 14.16 -2.98
C HIS A 15 25.08 12.70 -2.70
N LEU A 16 24.11 11.77 -2.71
CA LEU A 16 24.40 10.36 -2.52
C LEU A 16 25.27 9.80 -3.67
N PRO A 17 26.27 8.95 -3.36
CA PRO A 17 27.02 8.23 -4.38
C PRO A 17 26.07 7.33 -5.21
N LYS A 18 26.44 7.04 -6.46
CA LYS A 18 25.60 6.26 -7.39
C LYS A 18 25.06 4.97 -6.76
N TRP A 19 25.89 4.27 -5.99
CA TRP A 19 25.52 3.06 -5.25
C TRP A 19 24.44 3.29 -4.19
N GLY A 20 24.49 4.41 -3.47
CA GLY A 20 23.49 4.78 -2.47
C GLY A 20 22.12 5.06 -3.09
N LYS A 21 22.10 5.75 -4.23
CA LYS A 21 20.84 5.99 -4.99
C LYS A 21 20.22 4.68 -5.47
N ILE A 22 21.06 3.75 -5.96
CA ILE A 22 20.63 2.41 -6.37
C ILE A 22 20.05 1.63 -5.18
N LEU A 23 20.72 1.66 -4.03
CA LEU A 23 20.23 0.97 -2.83
C LEU A 23 18.87 1.50 -2.39
N ILE A 24 18.67 2.82 -2.38
CA ILE A 24 17.38 3.41 -2.04
C ILE A 24 16.31 3.02 -3.06
N ALA A 25 16.64 3.04 -4.36
CA ALA A 25 15.72 2.57 -5.40
C ALA A 25 15.30 1.11 -5.16
N ILE A 26 16.24 0.24 -4.77
CA ILE A 26 15.95 -1.17 -4.43
C ILE A 26 15.04 -1.27 -3.19
N VAL A 27 15.32 -0.50 -2.14
CA VAL A 27 14.51 -0.49 -0.92
C VAL A 27 13.07 -0.02 -1.22
N VAL A 28 12.92 1.08 -1.97
CA VAL A 28 11.61 1.60 -2.39
C VAL A 28 10.88 0.58 -3.27
N ALA A 29 11.57 -0.05 -4.23
CA ALA A 29 10.98 -1.08 -5.07
C ALA A 29 10.50 -2.28 -4.23
N LYS A 30 11.30 -2.73 -3.25
CA LYS A 30 10.91 -3.82 -2.34
C LYS A 30 9.69 -3.45 -1.49
N LEU A 31 9.62 -2.22 -0.99
CA LEU A 31 8.44 -1.75 -0.25
C LEU A 31 7.18 -1.71 -1.12
N LEU A 32 7.29 -1.29 -2.39
CA LEU A 32 6.17 -1.34 -3.34
C LEU A 32 5.73 -2.79 -3.62
N VAL A 33 6.68 -3.70 -3.87
CA VAL A 33 6.39 -5.12 -4.10
C VAL A 33 5.72 -5.74 -2.87
N LEU A 34 6.25 -5.49 -1.67
CA LEU A 34 5.66 -5.98 -0.42
C LEU A 34 4.25 -5.41 -0.21
N PHE A 35 4.02 -4.13 -0.52
CA PHE A 35 2.70 -3.52 -0.44
C PHE A 35 1.70 -4.19 -1.38
N VAL A 36 2.10 -4.46 -2.63
CA VAL A 36 1.24 -5.15 -3.62
C VAL A 36 0.97 -6.59 -3.20
N VAL A 37 1.98 -7.32 -2.74
CA VAL A 37 1.82 -8.70 -2.25
C VAL A 37 0.93 -8.74 -1.02
N PHE A 38 1.14 -7.86 -0.05
CA PHE A 38 0.31 -7.77 1.16
C PHE A 38 -1.13 -7.39 0.82
N LYS A 39 -1.32 -6.45 -0.11
CA LYS A 39 -2.65 -6.09 -0.62
C LYS A 39 -3.33 -7.29 -1.30
N PHE A 40 -2.60 -8.04 -2.13
CA PHE A 40 -3.16 -9.21 -2.82
C PHE A 40 -3.44 -10.37 -1.86
N LEU A 41 -2.55 -10.59 -0.87
CA LEU A 41 -2.66 -11.66 0.12
C LEU A 41 -3.72 -11.39 1.19
N LEU A 42 -3.87 -10.15 1.65
CA LEU A 42 -4.89 -9.76 2.63
C LEU A 42 -6.25 -9.45 2.01
N MET A 43 -6.29 -9.06 0.74
CA MET A 43 -7.52 -8.75 0.01
C MET A 43 -7.57 -9.50 -1.32
N PRO A 44 -7.53 -10.85 -1.33
CA PRO A 44 -7.71 -11.62 -2.54
C PRO A 44 -9.19 -11.60 -2.89
N ASN A 45 -9.62 -10.71 -3.80
CA ASN A 45 -10.93 -10.75 -4.45
C ASN A 45 -12.11 -11.15 -3.52
N TYR A 46 -12.18 -10.62 -2.29
CA TYR A 46 -13.13 -11.11 -1.30
C TYR A 46 -14.61 -10.85 -1.69
N LEU A 47 -14.84 -9.98 -2.68
CA LEU A 47 -16.15 -9.72 -3.29
C LEU A 47 -16.49 -10.71 -4.42
N ASN A 48 -15.54 -10.92 -5.34
CA ASN A 48 -15.83 -11.13 -6.76
C ASN A 48 -16.10 -12.57 -7.20
N THR A 49 -16.03 -13.55 -6.31
CA THR A 49 -16.16 -14.97 -6.69
C THR A 49 -17.48 -15.63 -6.28
N THR A 50 -18.44 -14.90 -5.68
CA THR A 50 -19.61 -15.52 -5.03
C THR A 50 -20.96 -14.85 -5.35
N TYR A 51 -20.98 -13.60 -5.83
CA TYR A 51 -22.21 -12.84 -6.10
C TYR A 51 -22.09 -12.11 -7.44
N THR A 52 -23.22 -11.86 -8.10
CA THR A 52 -23.30 -11.08 -9.35
C THR A 52 -23.42 -9.58 -9.12
N THR A 53 -23.82 -9.16 -7.92
CA THR A 53 -24.40 -7.83 -7.66
C THR A 53 -23.77 -7.18 -6.43
N GLU A 54 -23.22 -5.96 -6.59
CA GLU A 54 -22.54 -5.22 -5.51
C GLU A 54 -23.42 -4.98 -4.27
N GLN A 55 -24.74 -4.88 -4.46
CA GLN A 55 -25.71 -4.69 -3.38
C GLN A 55 -25.85 -5.94 -2.47
N GLU A 56 -25.64 -7.14 -3.01
CA GLU A 56 -25.94 -8.39 -2.33
C GLU A 56 -24.84 -8.78 -1.32
N LYS A 57 -23.56 -8.62 -1.68
CA LYS A 57 -22.48 -8.88 -0.71
C LYS A 57 -22.29 -7.75 0.31
N SER A 58 -22.71 -6.51 0.02
CA SER A 58 -22.77 -5.44 1.04
C SER A 58 -23.73 -5.81 2.17
N ASN A 59 -24.93 -6.28 1.83
CA ASN A 59 -25.91 -6.76 2.82
C ASN A 59 -25.43 -8.00 3.59
N HIS A 60 -24.68 -8.91 2.95
CA HIS A 60 -24.13 -10.08 3.64
C HIS A 60 -23.01 -9.72 4.63
N VAL A 61 -22.12 -8.80 4.27
CA VAL A 61 -21.07 -8.29 5.18
C VAL A 61 -21.68 -7.53 6.36
N LEU A 62 -22.71 -6.72 6.12
CA LEU A 62 -23.45 -6.05 7.20
C LEU A 62 -24.08 -7.06 8.15
N ASN A 63 -24.74 -8.10 7.62
CA ASN A 63 -25.34 -9.13 8.48
C ASN A 63 -24.31 -9.92 9.30
N GLU A 64 -23.14 -10.26 8.75
CA GLU A 64 -22.06 -10.91 9.51
C GLU A 64 -21.48 -10.02 10.62
N LEU A 65 -21.34 -8.71 10.37
CA LEU A 65 -20.84 -7.75 11.36
C LEU A 65 -21.86 -7.42 12.46
N ILE A 66 -23.16 -7.56 12.18
CA ILE A 66 -24.25 -7.24 13.11
C ILE A 66 -24.70 -8.48 13.90
N THR A 67 -24.57 -9.69 13.32
CA THR A 67 -25.14 -10.92 13.89
C THR A 67 -24.15 -11.70 14.77
N LYS A 68 -22.84 -11.47 14.65
CA LYS A 68 -21.86 -12.15 15.50
C LYS A 68 -21.50 -11.24 16.70
N PRO A 69 -21.72 -11.70 17.95
CA PRO A 69 -21.42 -10.92 19.15
C PRO A 69 -19.94 -10.63 19.33
#